data_AF-A0A6N6LEL4-F1
#
_entry.id   AF-A0A6N6LEL4-F1
#
_cell.length_a   1.000
_cell.length_b   1.000
_cell.length_c   1.000
_cell.angle_alpha   90.00
_cell.angle_beta   90.00
_cell.angle_gamma   90.00
#
_symmetry.space_group_name_H-M   'P 1'
#
loop_
_entity.id
_entity.type
_entity.pdbx_description
1 polymer ?
#
loop_
_entity_poly.entity_id
_entity_poly.type
_entity_poly.pdbx_seq_one_letter_code
_entity_poly.pdbx_strand_id
1 'polypeptide(L)'
;MRFNFKVKQELAQAIEQRFQCEHDERQLRLRTIADGRRAYYRQCVRCGHAGNAVSARAALRDLAGNSQPPLFDDELEPKWRAKKHAAYVAAYTAARSEIKKEYGAYLRSVEWAQRRLLVLRRANWVCEICEYFDAKEVHHVTYERVGHERDADLMAVCPFCHGLLHERRSS
;
A
#
# COMPACT_ATOMS: atom_id res chain seq x y z
N MET A 1 19.79 -12.43 10.85
CA MET A 1 19.75 -12.03 9.43
C MET A 1 18.28 -11.94 9.06
N ARG A 2 17.82 -10.80 8.53
CA ARG A 2 16.39 -10.60 8.18
C ARG A 2 16.11 -11.11 6.78
N PHE A 3 14.97 -11.74 6.59
CA PHE A 3 14.46 -12.21 5.31
C PHE A 3 14.11 -11.02 4.44
N ASN A 4 14.54 -11.06 3.19
CA ASN A 4 14.40 -9.95 2.27
C ASN A 4 13.29 -10.25 1.25
N PHE A 5 12.15 -9.56 1.39
CA PHE A 5 11.04 -9.63 0.44
C PHE A 5 11.28 -8.69 -0.73
N LYS A 6 11.81 -9.20 -1.83
CA LYS A 6 12.18 -8.40 -3.00
C LYS A 6 11.06 -8.25 -4.00
N VAL A 7 10.27 -9.32 -4.24
CA VAL A 7 9.32 -9.34 -5.37
C VAL A 7 8.31 -8.20 -5.25
N LYS A 8 7.64 -8.07 -4.10
CA LYS A 8 6.66 -6.98 -3.90
C LYS A 8 7.29 -5.60 -3.92
N GLN A 9 8.50 -5.46 -3.37
CA GLN A 9 9.22 -4.17 -3.29
C GLN A 9 9.60 -3.67 -4.69
N GLU A 10 10.21 -4.53 -5.50
CA GLU A 10 10.64 -4.21 -6.86
C GLU A 10 9.44 -3.86 -7.76
N LEU A 11 8.34 -4.63 -7.67
CA LEU A 11 7.11 -4.33 -8.39
C LEU A 11 6.52 -2.98 -8.00
N ALA A 12 6.42 -2.71 -6.69
CA ALA A 12 5.92 -1.43 -6.20
C ALA A 12 6.81 -0.28 -6.66
N GLN A 13 8.13 -0.40 -6.51
CA GLN A 13 9.08 0.62 -6.94
C GLN A 13 8.98 0.93 -8.44
N ALA A 14 8.91 -0.10 -9.29
CA ALA A 14 8.77 0.08 -10.74
C ALA A 14 7.47 0.82 -11.11
N ILE A 15 6.37 0.54 -10.41
CA ILE A 15 5.09 1.23 -10.63
C ILE A 15 5.14 2.66 -10.08
N GLU A 16 5.68 2.87 -8.88
CA GLU A 16 5.86 4.22 -8.32
C GLU A 16 6.68 5.10 -9.25
N GLN A 17 7.82 4.60 -9.74
CA GLN A 17 8.68 5.31 -10.68
C GLN A 17 7.94 5.65 -11.99
N ARG A 18 7.20 4.69 -12.56
CA ARG A 18 6.42 4.89 -13.80
C ARG A 18 5.34 5.96 -13.65
N PHE A 19 4.75 6.11 -12.46
CA PHE A 19 3.63 7.01 -12.22
C PHE A 19 4.02 8.31 -11.50
N GLN A 20 5.33 8.53 -11.31
CA GLN A 20 5.87 9.75 -10.74
C GLN A 20 5.59 10.95 -11.65
N CYS A 21 5.22 12.09 -11.06
CA CYS A 21 4.94 13.30 -11.82
C CYS A 21 6.23 14.03 -12.20
N GLU A 22 6.90 13.59 -13.26
CA GLU A 22 8.08 14.24 -13.86
C GLU A 22 7.73 14.93 -15.19
N HIS A 23 6.46 15.31 -15.35
CA HIS A 23 5.96 15.94 -16.56
C HIS A 23 6.15 17.46 -16.53
N ASP A 24 6.68 18.01 -17.62
CA ASP A 24 6.83 19.46 -17.81
C ASP A 24 5.53 20.16 -18.22
N GLU A 25 4.56 19.41 -18.74
CA GLU A 25 3.28 19.94 -19.23
C GLU A 25 2.36 20.32 -18.05
N ARG A 26 2.56 21.53 -17.53
CA ARG A 26 1.75 22.11 -16.45
C ARG A 26 1.04 23.36 -16.90
N GLN A 27 -0.26 23.42 -16.61
CA GLN A 27 -1.12 24.55 -16.96
C GLN A 27 -1.62 25.24 -15.69
N LEU A 28 -1.64 26.57 -15.71
CA LEU A 28 -2.30 27.35 -14.67
C LEU A 28 -3.81 27.14 -14.75
N ARG A 29 -4.43 26.66 -13.67
CA ARG A 29 -5.87 26.40 -13.58
C ARG A 29 -6.47 26.98 -12.32
N LEU A 30 -7.77 27.27 -12.41
CA LEU A 30 -8.56 27.90 -11.36
C LEU A 30 -9.45 26.90 -10.65
N ARG A 31 -9.41 26.87 -9.32
CA ARG A 31 -10.34 26.11 -8.48
C ARG A 31 -11.09 27.05 -7.53
N THR A 32 -12.38 26.82 -7.36
CA THR A 32 -13.15 27.41 -6.26
C THR A 32 -13.06 26.48 -5.07
N ILE A 33 -12.48 26.93 -3.97
CA ILE A 33 -12.35 26.13 -2.74
C ILE A 33 -13.63 26.25 -1.89
N ALA A 34 -13.75 25.42 -0.85
CA ALA A 34 -14.99 25.22 -0.09
C ALA A 34 -15.61 26.50 0.49
N ASP A 35 -14.81 27.53 0.76
CA ASP A 35 -15.24 28.83 1.27
C ASP A 35 -15.59 29.86 0.17
N GLY A 36 -15.68 29.41 -1.09
CA GLY A 36 -15.98 30.25 -2.25
C GLY A 36 -14.79 31.06 -2.78
N ARG A 37 -13.62 31.02 -2.12
CA ARG A 37 -12.43 31.72 -2.62
C ARG A 37 -11.87 31.04 -3.86
N ARG A 38 -11.23 31.85 -4.70
CA ARG A 38 -10.53 31.42 -5.92
C ARG A 38 -9.08 31.07 -5.58
N ALA A 39 -8.65 29.87 -5.94
CA ALA A 39 -7.28 29.40 -5.81
C ALA A 39 -6.72 29.01 -7.18
N TYR A 40 -5.43 29.26 -7.38
CA TYR A 40 -4.73 28.96 -8.63
C TYR A 40 -3.76 27.80 -8.41
N TYR A 41 -3.65 26.89 -9.37
CA TYR A 41 -2.74 25.75 -9.31
C TYR A 41 -2.02 25.56 -10.64
N ARG A 42 -0.78 25.05 -10.60
CA ARG A 42 -0.07 24.56 -11.79
C ARG A 42 -0.36 23.06 -11.96
N GLN A 43 -1.52 22.76 -12.53
CA GLN A 43 -1.97 21.40 -12.74
C GLN A 43 -1.24 20.75 -13.91
N CYS A 44 -0.62 19.59 -13.68
CA CYS A 44 -0.11 18.76 -14.75
C CYS A 44 -1.25 18.26 -15.64
N VAL A 45 -1.20 18.54 -16.95
CA VAL A 45 -2.26 18.12 -17.88
C VAL A 45 -2.24 16.62 -18.20
N ARG A 46 -1.17 15.92 -17.81
CA ARG A 46 -1.03 14.46 -17.97
C ARG A 46 -1.56 13.66 -16.79
N CYS A 47 -1.13 14.00 -15.58
CA CYS A 47 -1.44 13.22 -14.37
C CYS A 47 -2.35 13.95 -13.37
N GLY A 48 -2.73 15.20 -13.65
CA GLY A 48 -3.59 16.00 -12.79
C GLY A 48 -2.93 16.53 -11.52
N HIS A 49 -1.70 16.13 -11.22
CA HIS A 49 -0.99 16.59 -10.02
C HIS A 49 -0.80 18.11 -10.05
N ALA A 50 -1.26 18.77 -9.00
CA ALA A 50 -1.35 20.23 -8.91
C ALA A 50 -0.30 20.87 -7.99
N GLY A 51 0.27 20.09 -7.08
CA GLY A 51 1.14 20.61 -6.02
C GLY A 51 0.44 21.64 -5.13
N ASN A 52 1.18 22.65 -4.70
CA ASN A 52 0.68 23.73 -3.85
C ASN A 52 -0.02 24.82 -4.67
N ALA A 53 -0.91 25.56 -4.00
CA ALA A 53 -1.56 26.72 -4.58
C ALA A 53 -0.53 27.81 -4.94
N VAL A 54 -0.78 28.48 -6.06
CA VAL A 54 -0.01 29.62 -6.56
C VAL A 54 -0.67 30.90 -6.07
N SER A 55 0.13 31.87 -5.61
CA SER A 55 -0.40 33.18 -5.24
C SER A 55 -1.09 33.86 -6.42
N ALA A 56 -2.17 34.61 -6.15
CA ALA A 56 -2.90 35.35 -7.18
C ALA A 56 -1.97 36.30 -7.95
N ARG A 57 -1.02 36.96 -7.28
CA ARG A 57 -0.01 37.81 -7.92
C ARG A 57 0.84 37.03 -8.93
N ALA A 58 1.32 35.84 -8.58
CA ALA A 58 2.11 35.02 -9.49
C ALA A 58 1.25 34.48 -10.65
N ALA A 59 0.04 34.03 -10.38
CA ALA A 59 -0.91 33.58 -11.39
C ALA A 59 -1.24 34.67 -12.42
N LEU A 60 -1.47 35.91 -11.97
CA LEU A 60 -1.77 37.04 -12.85
C LEU A 60 -0.59 37.45 -13.74
N ARG A 61 0.65 37.30 -13.27
CA ARG A 61 1.85 37.53 -14.10
C ARG A 61 1.94 36.54 -15.27
N ASP A 62 1.63 35.28 -15.00
CA ASP A 62 1.65 34.22 -16.02
C ASP A 62 0.55 34.39 -17.08
N LEU A 63 -0.57 35.03 -16.72
CA LEU A 63 -1.73 35.19 -17.60
C LEU A 63 -1.58 36.30 -18.64
N ALA A 64 -0.45 37.03 -18.65
CA ALA A 64 -0.08 38.04 -19.65
C ALA A 64 -1.25 38.93 -20.12
N GLY A 65 -2.15 39.27 -19.19
CA GLY A 65 -3.14 40.32 -19.36
C GLY A 65 -4.46 39.99 -20.05
N ASN A 66 -4.82 38.78 -20.51
CA ASN A 66 -6.20 38.58 -21.01
C ASN A 66 -6.73 37.15 -21.25
N SER A 67 -6.82 36.30 -20.21
CA SER A 67 -7.79 35.19 -20.17
C SER A 67 -7.98 34.69 -18.75
N GLN A 68 -9.21 34.41 -18.34
CA GLN A 68 -9.43 33.58 -17.15
C GLN A 68 -8.84 32.19 -17.44
N PRO A 69 -7.96 31.64 -16.58
CA PRO A 69 -7.42 30.31 -16.83
C PRO A 69 -8.55 29.28 -16.82
N PRO A 70 -8.38 28.15 -17.53
CA PRO A 70 -9.33 27.05 -17.47
C PRO A 70 -9.60 26.62 -16.03
N LEU A 71 -10.79 26.08 -15.82
CA LEU A 71 -11.13 25.47 -14.54
C LEU A 71 -10.19 24.29 -14.26
N PHE A 72 -9.96 24.06 -12.97
CA PHE A 72 -9.25 22.89 -12.48
C PHE A 72 -9.94 21.63 -13.00
N ASP A 73 -9.15 20.70 -13.53
CA ASP A 73 -9.68 19.44 -14.00
C ASP A 73 -9.66 18.45 -12.83
N ASP A 74 -10.78 18.33 -12.14
CA ASP A 74 -10.93 17.41 -11.01
C ASP A 74 -10.85 15.93 -11.43
N GLU A 75 -10.86 15.61 -12.73
CA GLU A 75 -10.85 14.25 -13.27
C GLU A 75 -9.46 13.72 -13.61
N LEU A 76 -8.49 14.59 -13.96
CA LEU A 76 -7.16 14.15 -14.40
C LEU A 76 -6.44 13.30 -13.34
N GLU A 77 -6.41 13.77 -12.09
CA GLU A 77 -5.69 13.07 -11.02
C GLU A 77 -6.37 11.76 -10.61
N PRO A 78 -7.70 11.71 -10.40
CA PRO A 78 -8.42 10.46 -10.21
C PRO A 78 -8.20 9.44 -11.34
N LYS A 79 -8.26 9.87 -12.60
CA LYS A 79 -7.99 8.98 -13.76
C LYS A 79 -6.55 8.46 -13.75
N TRP A 80 -5.57 9.30 -13.39
CA TRP A 80 -4.18 8.86 -13.25
C TRP A 80 -4.00 7.85 -12.11
N ARG A 81 -4.62 8.11 -10.95
CA ARG A 81 -4.62 7.17 -9.80
C ARG A 81 -5.28 5.84 -10.14
N ALA A 82 -6.39 5.86 -10.90
CA ALA A 82 -7.05 4.65 -11.37
C ALA A 82 -6.16 3.82 -12.31
N LYS A 83 -5.45 4.47 -13.26
CA LYS A 83 -4.46 3.80 -14.12
C LYS A 83 -3.32 3.19 -13.31
N LYS A 84 -2.82 3.91 -12.30
CA LYS A 84 -1.79 3.41 -11.38
C LYS A 84 -2.29 2.18 -10.61
N HIS A 85 -3.50 2.24 -10.07
CA HIS A 85 -4.10 1.13 -9.35
C HIS A 85 -4.28 -0.10 -10.27
N ALA A 86 -4.75 0.09 -11.51
CA ALA A 86 -4.85 -0.99 -12.48
C ALA A 86 -3.47 -1.63 -12.79
N ALA A 87 -2.41 -0.82 -12.87
CA ALA A 87 -1.05 -1.33 -13.03
C ALA A 87 -0.58 -2.17 -11.82
N TYR A 88 -0.89 -1.73 -10.60
CA TYR A 88 -0.68 -2.51 -9.38
C TYR A 88 -1.40 -3.86 -9.44
N VAL A 89 -2.70 -3.86 -9.71
CA VAL A 89 -3.50 -5.08 -9.79
C VAL A 89 -2.93 -6.04 -10.84
N ALA A 90 -2.61 -5.55 -12.03
CA ALA A 90 -2.06 -6.37 -13.11
C ALA A 90 -0.70 -6.99 -12.73
N ALA A 91 0.23 -6.18 -12.19
CA ALA A 91 1.56 -6.63 -11.82
C ALA A 91 1.54 -7.66 -10.69
N TYR A 92 0.76 -7.42 -9.63
CA TYR A 92 0.62 -8.36 -8.52
C TYR A 92 -0.09 -9.65 -8.93
N THR A 93 -1.06 -9.56 -9.83
CA THR A 93 -1.75 -10.75 -10.39
C THR A 93 -0.77 -11.60 -11.20
N ALA A 94 0.03 -10.97 -12.06
CA ALA A 94 1.04 -11.67 -12.87
C ALA A 94 2.13 -12.32 -12.01
N ALA A 95 2.58 -11.65 -10.94
CA ALA A 95 3.63 -12.14 -10.03
C ALA A 95 3.10 -12.98 -8.86
N ARG A 96 1.84 -13.42 -8.88
CA ARG A 96 1.20 -14.12 -7.75
C ARG A 96 1.95 -15.39 -7.35
N SER A 97 2.44 -16.14 -8.34
CA SER A 97 3.23 -17.36 -8.12
C SER A 97 4.53 -17.05 -7.38
N GLU A 98 5.24 -16.01 -7.82
CA GLU A 98 6.55 -15.61 -7.31
C GLU A 98 6.41 -15.07 -5.89
N ILE A 99 5.40 -14.25 -5.64
CA ILE A 99 5.05 -13.77 -4.29
C ILE A 99 4.74 -14.95 -3.36
N LYS A 100 3.99 -15.95 -3.83
CA LYS A 100 3.68 -17.16 -3.05
C LYS A 100 4.95 -17.98 -2.76
N LYS A 101 5.86 -18.10 -3.72
CA LYS A 101 7.15 -18.78 -3.55
C LYS A 101 8.03 -18.08 -2.52
N GLU A 102 8.12 -16.74 -2.60
CA GLU A 102 8.89 -15.92 -1.67
C GLU A 102 8.33 -16.03 -0.24
N TYR A 103 7.01 -15.94 -0.07
CA TYR A 103 6.37 -16.19 1.23
C TYR A 103 6.64 -17.60 1.76
N GLY A 104 6.58 -18.61 0.89
CA GLY A 104 6.94 -19.98 1.27
C GLY A 104 8.41 -20.11 1.71
N ALA A 105 9.33 -19.38 1.07
CA ALA A 105 10.73 -19.34 1.47
C ALA A 105 10.91 -18.64 2.84
N TYR A 106 10.15 -17.58 3.11
CA TYR A 106 10.13 -16.95 4.44
C TYR A 106 9.70 -17.94 5.53
N LEU A 107 8.61 -18.68 5.31
CA LEU A 107 8.13 -19.68 6.28
C LEU A 107 9.11 -20.85 6.51
N ARG A 108 10.10 -21.04 5.62
CA ARG A 108 11.18 -22.04 5.79
C ARG A 108 12.48 -21.43 6.33
N SER A 109 12.49 -20.14 6.60
CA SER A 109 13.69 -19.43 7.05
C SER A 109 13.98 -19.63 8.54
N VAL A 110 15.25 -19.44 8.91
CA VAL A 110 15.69 -19.44 10.32
C VAL A 110 14.99 -18.34 11.11
N GLU A 111 14.75 -17.18 10.50
CA GLU A 111 14.07 -16.04 11.14
C GLU A 111 12.64 -16.41 11.53
N TRP A 112 11.86 -17.00 10.62
CA TRP A 112 10.51 -17.45 10.95
C TRP A 112 10.53 -18.56 12.01
N ALA A 113 11.47 -19.51 11.93
CA ALA A 113 11.59 -20.56 12.93
C ALA A 113 11.84 -19.98 14.34
N GLN A 114 12.70 -18.98 14.45
CA GLN A 114 12.96 -18.24 15.70
C GLN A 114 11.71 -17.48 16.16
N ARG A 115 11.05 -16.75 15.24
CA ARG A 115 9.85 -15.98 15.56
C ARG A 115 8.72 -16.88 16.05
N ARG A 116 8.47 -18.00 15.37
CA ARG A 116 7.50 -19.03 15.74
C ARG A 116 7.78 -19.57 17.13
N LEU A 117 9.03 -19.88 17.46
CA LEU A 117 9.40 -20.39 18.78
C LEU A 117 9.13 -19.37 19.89
N LEU A 118 9.39 -18.08 19.66
CA LEU A 118 9.11 -17.02 20.64
C LEU A 118 7.61 -16.92 20.95
N VAL A 119 6.76 -17.00 19.92
CA VAL A 119 5.30 -16.96 20.08
C VAL A 119 4.79 -18.19 20.87
N LEU A 120 5.29 -19.38 20.55
CA LEU A 120 4.91 -20.60 21.28
C LEU A 120 5.35 -20.54 22.76
N ARG A 121 6.55 -20.03 23.04
CA ARG A 121 7.05 -19.85 24.41
C ARG A 121 6.25 -18.81 25.18
N ARG A 122 5.88 -17.69 24.55
CA ARG A 122 5.03 -16.65 25.14
C ARG A 122 3.71 -17.25 25.64
N ALA A 123 3.12 -18.14 24.86
CA ALA A 123 1.87 -18.80 25.18
C ALA A 123 2.03 -20.02 26.12
N ASN A 124 3.22 -20.25 26.68
CA ASN A 124 3.55 -21.46 27.46
C ASN A 124 3.18 -22.77 26.74
N TRP A 125 3.26 -22.79 25.41
CA TRP A 125 2.84 -23.92 24.57
C TRP A 125 1.36 -24.30 24.72
N VAL A 126 0.50 -23.42 25.24
CA VAL A 126 -0.95 -23.63 25.34
C VAL A 126 -1.65 -22.85 24.22
N CYS A 127 -2.66 -23.45 23.60
CA CYS A 127 -3.45 -22.80 22.55
C CYS A 127 -4.18 -21.55 23.09
N GLU A 128 -3.93 -20.39 22.49
CA GLU A 128 -4.56 -19.10 22.86
C GLU A 128 -6.04 -18.97 22.44
N ILE A 129 -6.67 -20.04 21.96
CA ILE A 129 -8.10 -20.06 21.59
C ILE A 129 -8.88 -20.99 22.51
N CYS A 130 -8.49 -22.26 22.58
CA CYS A 130 -9.23 -23.25 23.38
C CYS A 130 -8.68 -23.40 24.79
N GLU A 131 -7.47 -22.88 25.07
CA GLU A 131 -6.78 -22.93 26.36
C GLU A 131 -6.59 -24.34 26.94
N TYR A 132 -6.81 -25.37 26.12
CA TYR A 132 -6.84 -26.77 26.55
C TYR A 132 -5.75 -27.62 25.90
N PHE A 133 -5.60 -27.51 24.57
CA PHE A 133 -4.62 -28.30 23.83
C PHE A 133 -3.30 -27.55 23.63
N ASP A 134 -2.22 -28.31 23.46
CA ASP A 134 -0.92 -27.76 23.14
C ASP A 134 -0.94 -26.93 21.85
N ALA A 135 -0.37 -25.73 21.91
CA ALA A 135 -0.04 -24.94 20.74
C ALA A 135 1.14 -25.57 20.00
N LYS A 136 0.89 -26.01 18.77
CA LYS A 136 1.90 -26.59 17.87
C LYS A 136 2.11 -25.74 16.63
N GLU A 137 1.29 -24.71 16.43
CA GLU A 137 1.32 -23.87 15.24
C GLU A 137 1.19 -22.40 15.62
N VAL A 138 1.58 -21.53 14.69
CA VAL A 138 1.41 -20.09 14.85
C VAL A 138 0.59 -19.58 13.69
N HIS A 139 -0.56 -19.01 14.02
CA HIS A 139 -1.46 -18.36 13.08
C HIS A 139 -1.09 -16.88 12.92
N HIS A 140 -1.10 -16.40 11.68
CA HIS A 140 -1.02 -14.97 11.40
C HIS A 140 -2.41 -14.35 11.49
N VAL A 141 -2.67 -13.58 12.55
CA VAL A 141 -3.91 -12.82 12.73
C VAL A 141 -4.03 -11.75 11.64
N THR A 142 -2.92 -11.12 11.27
CA THR A 142 -2.82 -10.20 10.13
C THR A 142 -1.55 -10.49 9.31
N TYR A 143 -1.62 -10.17 8.02
CA TYR A 143 -0.53 -10.36 7.06
C TYR A 143 0.11 -9.03 6.63
N GLU A 144 -0.32 -7.91 7.22
CA GLU A 144 0.16 -6.55 6.86
C GLU A 144 1.66 -6.37 7.06
N ARG A 145 2.24 -7.07 8.04
CA ARG A 145 3.63 -6.91 8.49
C ARG A 145 4.44 -8.20 8.40
N VAL A 146 4.15 -9.07 7.43
CA VAL A 146 4.92 -10.30 7.22
C VAL A 146 6.42 -9.95 7.07
N GLY A 147 7.29 -10.65 7.83
CA GLY A 147 8.71 -10.36 7.99
C GLY A 147 9.08 -9.35 9.10
N HIS A 148 8.09 -8.65 9.64
CA HIS A 148 8.22 -7.62 10.68
C HIS A 148 7.07 -7.74 11.71
N GLU A 149 6.65 -8.96 12.00
CA GLU A 149 5.45 -9.24 12.78
C GLU A 149 5.59 -8.80 14.23
N ARG A 150 4.62 -8.03 14.70
CA ARG A 150 4.44 -7.72 16.12
C ARG A 150 3.88 -8.94 16.85
N ASP A 151 3.99 -8.96 18.18
CA ASP A 151 3.44 -10.05 18.98
C ASP A 151 1.93 -10.23 18.79
N ALA A 152 1.20 -9.13 18.62
CA ALA A 152 -0.24 -9.16 18.34
C ALA A 152 -0.60 -9.66 16.92
N ASP A 153 0.38 -9.76 16.01
CA ASP A 153 0.13 -10.24 14.64
C ASP A 153 0.08 -11.77 14.59
N LEU A 154 0.53 -12.42 15.66
CA LEU A 154 0.77 -13.86 15.72
C LEU A 154 0.09 -14.49 16.94
N MET A 155 -0.53 -15.64 16.72
CA MET A 155 -1.25 -16.39 17.75
C MET A 155 -0.78 -17.84 17.79
N ALA A 156 -0.41 -18.34 18.96
CA ALA A 156 -0.09 -19.73 19.23
C ALA A 156 -1.37 -20.56 19.31
N VAL A 157 -1.50 -21.56 18.44
CA VAL A 157 -2.73 -22.35 18.30
C VAL A 157 -2.45 -23.85 18.18
N CYS A 158 -3.40 -24.66 18.64
CA CYS A 158 -3.39 -26.09 18.35
C CYS A 158 -3.80 -26.35 16.89
N PRO A 159 -3.47 -27.51 16.31
CA PRO A 159 -3.77 -27.81 14.90
C PRO A 159 -5.27 -27.73 14.56
N PHE A 160 -6.13 -28.12 15.50
CA PHE A 160 -7.59 -28.06 15.32
C PHE A 160 -8.07 -26.61 15.19
N CYS A 161 -7.71 -25.74 16.15
CA CYS A 161 -8.07 -24.33 16.10
C CYS A 161 -7.45 -23.62 14.89
N HIS A 162 -6.22 -23.99 14.50
CA HIS A 162 -5.58 -23.42 13.32
C HIS A 162 -6.35 -23.73 12.03
N GLY A 163 -6.84 -24.96 11.87
CA GLY A 163 -7.71 -25.35 10.75
C GLY A 163 -8.99 -24.51 10.67
N LEU A 164 -9.69 -24.37 11.80
CA LEU A 164 -10.92 -23.55 11.88
C LEU A 164 -10.70 -22.09 11.48
N LEU A 165 -9.54 -21.51 11.78
CA LEU A 165 -9.21 -20.13 11.40
C LEU A 165 -8.98 -19.97 9.89
N HIS A 166 -8.42 -20.98 9.21
CA HIS A 166 -8.25 -20.93 7.75
C HIS A 166 -9.57 -21.13 7.01
N GLU A 167 -10.46 -21.98 7.51
CA GLU A 167 -11.79 -22.21 6.93
C GLU A 167 -12.65 -20.95 6.97
N ARG A 168 -12.62 -20.21 8.09
CA ARG A 168 -13.40 -18.97 8.28
C ARG A 168 -12.98 -17.78 7.41
N ARG A 169 -11.87 -17.86 6.68
CA ARG A 169 -11.38 -16.78 5.79
C ARG A 169 -11.83 -16.95 4.33
N SER A 170 -12.73 -17.90 4.06
CA SER A 170 -13.26 -18.22 2.73
C SER A 170 -14.67 -17.65 2.48
N SER A 171 -14.92 -16.42 2.92
CA SER A 171 -16.18 -15.68 2.68
C SER A 171 -15.88 -14.28 2.15
#